data_AF-A0A7W7VYT4-F1
#
_entry.id   AF-A0A7W7VYT4-F1
#
_cell.length_a   1.000
_cell.length_b   1.000
_cell.length_c   1.000
_cell.angle_alpha   90.00
_cell.angle_beta   90.00
_cell.angle_gamma   90.00
#
_symmetry.space_group_name_H-M   'P 1'
#
loop_
_entity.id
_entity.type
_entity.pdbx_description
1 polymer ?
#
loop_
_entity_poly.entity_id
_entity_poly.type
_entity_poly.pdbx_seq_one_letter_code
_entity_poly.pdbx_strand_id
1 'polypeptide(L)'
;MSTPQPPQSGDARPGHQAQTLHLADTPGYPLARSVEMPDTLDYPTGSLSFRLGALRLRAEGQPQALAEETRGDTRRITHRIPALVLTGRYALDARPDEIREIDTAGNLRPLSAEARQPTLPAGARAVPVSHPDDETVREWTSRADAHRTKLMKTENGRKVLTQYGTHNESYYDIFNGSSSVSSNLRKKWADKGVTQRMSAHTYESTDPDQATGARSLADDQQPVNDWSDPQEGVTYNGHAWLQRTTVQTALTTEAARYRKKGDQETADRLDAAATAAEGFSKEVQQTGNDGSRTTPMTQDHVYTTIDQHSGELPAVSAEEMARYNGLAAFTDEQVRAPQAEQGEQPLEPQDWIPLSAEDRAVIQEIGAAAYHEEALQGPQATDTLHTGECTARLEDVRITTRLGPDGAPADVTVELPGLALSIDDEQWRGSAADVARERLAAMRFVHTLLRDAIGETVRHAAFTGITGYAHPQDGRS
;
A
#
# COMPACT_ATOMS: atom_id res chain seq x y z
N MET A 1 -0.17 68.18 -34.23
CA MET A 1 -0.07 67.52 -32.93
C MET A 1 -1.01 66.34 -32.97
N SER A 2 -0.46 65.13 -33.17
CA SER A 2 -1.23 63.89 -33.28
C SER A 2 -0.93 63.06 -32.03
N THR A 3 -1.97 62.75 -31.28
CA THR A 3 -1.95 61.86 -30.12
C THR A 3 -1.63 60.42 -30.58
N PRO A 4 -0.70 59.70 -29.92
CA PRO A 4 -0.47 58.30 -30.20
C PRO A 4 -1.60 57.44 -29.63
N GLN A 5 -2.11 56.56 -30.48
CA GLN A 5 -3.10 55.53 -30.15
C GLN A 5 -2.39 54.38 -29.43
N PRO A 6 -2.93 53.84 -28.32
CA PRO A 6 -2.32 52.72 -27.62
C PRO A 6 -2.40 51.45 -28.47
N PRO A 7 -1.39 50.56 -28.41
CA PRO A 7 -1.39 49.31 -29.16
C PRO A 7 -2.54 48.41 -28.68
N GLN A 8 -3.32 47.95 -29.65
CA GLN A 8 -4.39 46.97 -29.46
C GLN A 8 -3.84 45.73 -28.76
N SER A 9 -4.46 45.37 -27.64
CA SER A 9 -4.26 44.11 -26.94
C SER A 9 -4.43 42.97 -27.95
N GLY A 10 -3.34 42.27 -28.21
CA GLY A 10 -3.32 41.11 -29.09
C GLY A 10 -4.28 40.03 -28.59
N ASP A 11 -4.94 39.41 -29.57
CA ASP A 11 -5.74 38.21 -29.42
C ASP A 11 -5.02 37.14 -28.59
N ALA A 12 -5.41 37.01 -27.32
CA ALA A 12 -5.20 35.80 -26.57
C ALA A 12 -6.04 34.71 -27.24
N ARG A 13 -5.41 33.92 -28.10
CA ARG A 13 -6.01 32.69 -28.64
C ARG A 13 -6.58 31.88 -27.47
N PRO A 14 -7.83 31.41 -27.54
CA PRO A 14 -8.39 30.58 -26.47
C PRO A 14 -7.53 29.32 -26.35
N GLY A 15 -6.75 29.21 -25.27
CA GLY A 15 -5.95 28.04 -24.98
C GLY A 15 -6.86 26.81 -24.93
N HIS A 16 -6.42 25.71 -25.53
CA HIS A 16 -7.13 24.44 -25.54
C HIS A 16 -7.63 24.11 -24.12
N GLN A 17 -8.94 24.02 -23.94
CA GLN A 17 -9.52 23.70 -22.64
C GLN A 17 -9.05 22.30 -22.23
N ALA A 18 -8.52 22.19 -21.00
CA ALA A 18 -8.14 20.89 -20.45
C ALA A 18 -9.33 19.93 -20.49
N GLN A 19 -9.06 18.68 -20.88
CA GLN A 19 -10.09 17.65 -20.93
C GLN A 19 -10.54 17.27 -19.52
N THR A 20 -11.84 17.03 -19.31
CA THR A 20 -12.32 16.52 -18.02
C THR A 20 -11.96 15.04 -17.88
N LEU A 21 -11.34 14.67 -16.76
CA LEU A 21 -11.10 13.29 -16.38
C LEU A 21 -12.18 12.82 -15.42
N HIS A 22 -12.52 11.54 -15.48
CA HIS A 22 -13.56 10.92 -14.64
C HIS A 22 -12.93 9.90 -13.70
N LEU A 23 -13.32 9.93 -12.43
CA LEU A 23 -12.99 8.87 -11.48
C LEU A 23 -14.20 7.95 -11.33
N ALA A 24 -13.93 6.70 -10.95
CA ALA A 24 -14.99 5.76 -10.58
C ALA A 24 -15.73 6.24 -9.31
N ASP A 25 -17.01 5.91 -9.23
CA ASP A 25 -17.80 6.10 -8.02
C ASP A 25 -17.24 5.21 -6.90
N THR A 26 -17.31 5.67 -5.66
CA THR A 26 -16.85 4.91 -4.50
C THR A 26 -17.97 4.01 -3.96
N PRO A 27 -17.64 2.88 -3.31
CA PRO A 27 -18.61 2.18 -2.48
C PRO A 27 -19.08 3.05 -1.31
N GLY A 28 -20.13 2.60 -0.62
CA GLY A 28 -20.56 3.15 0.66
C GLY A 28 -19.59 2.73 1.77
N TYR A 29 -18.67 3.62 2.13
CA TYR A 29 -17.72 3.40 3.21
C TYR A 29 -18.43 3.49 4.57
N PRO A 30 -18.40 2.45 5.41
CA PRO A 30 -19.03 2.47 6.74
C PRO A 30 -18.47 3.57 7.66
N LEU A 31 -19.31 4.49 8.12
CA LEU A 31 -18.93 5.58 9.02
C LEU A 31 -19.10 5.23 10.50
N ALA A 32 -20.26 4.69 10.86
CA ALA A 32 -20.66 4.44 12.23
C ALA A 32 -21.73 3.35 12.28
N ARG A 33 -21.92 2.74 13.44
CA ARG A 33 -22.97 1.75 13.73
C ARG A 33 -23.74 2.17 14.97
N SER A 34 -24.93 1.62 15.16
CA SER A 34 -25.74 1.91 16.36
C SER A 34 -26.02 3.39 16.57
N VAL A 35 -26.17 4.13 15.48
CA VAL A 35 -26.46 5.57 15.50
C VAL A 35 -27.96 5.78 15.60
N GLU A 36 -28.39 6.71 16.43
CA GLU A 36 -29.79 7.13 16.51
C GLU A 36 -30.24 7.71 15.16
N MET A 37 -31.29 7.13 14.59
CA MET A 37 -31.83 7.50 13.28
C MET A 37 -32.94 8.54 13.43
N PRO A 38 -33.11 9.44 12.44
CA PRO A 38 -34.24 10.38 12.44
C PRO A 38 -35.58 9.63 12.36
N ASP A 39 -36.62 10.21 12.97
CA ASP A 39 -38.00 9.68 12.99
C ASP A 39 -38.61 9.43 11.59
N THR A 40 -37.97 9.93 10.54
CA THR A 40 -38.36 9.68 9.14
C THR A 40 -38.02 8.27 8.65
N LEU A 41 -37.20 7.51 9.39
CA LEU A 41 -36.86 6.13 9.09
C LEU A 41 -37.63 5.16 10.00
N ASP A 42 -38.00 4.00 9.47
CA ASP A 42 -38.82 2.99 10.18
C ASP A 42 -38.04 2.21 11.27
N TYR A 43 -36.81 2.62 11.59
CA TYR A 43 -35.95 1.97 12.57
C TYR A 43 -35.25 3.01 13.46
N PRO A 44 -35.17 2.79 14.79
CA PRO A 44 -34.66 3.78 15.73
C PRO A 44 -33.12 3.88 15.74
N THR A 45 -32.41 2.81 15.37
CA THR A 45 -30.95 2.79 15.27
C THR A 45 -30.48 2.14 13.98
N GLY A 46 -29.37 2.64 13.45
CA GLY A 46 -28.81 2.14 12.20
C GLY A 46 -27.32 2.40 12.06
N SER A 47 -26.77 1.89 10.97
CA SER A 47 -25.39 2.18 10.55
C SER A 47 -25.36 3.16 9.39
N LEU A 48 -24.37 4.04 9.45
CA LEU A 48 -24.14 5.10 8.48
C LEU A 48 -23.04 4.67 7.52
N SER A 49 -23.17 5.06 6.25
CA SER A 49 -22.15 4.89 5.23
C SER A 49 -22.07 6.12 4.34
N PHE A 50 -20.91 6.35 3.75
CA PHE A 50 -20.65 7.51 2.90
C PHE A 50 -20.06 7.09 1.57
N ARG A 51 -20.61 7.61 0.48
CA ARG A 51 -20.08 7.41 -0.87
C ARG A 51 -19.95 8.71 -1.64
N LEU A 52 -19.01 8.70 -2.56
CA LEU A 52 -18.76 9.75 -3.52
C LEU A 52 -19.09 9.22 -4.92
N GLY A 53 -19.72 10.05 -5.74
CA GLY A 53 -20.09 9.69 -7.10
C GLY A 53 -20.03 10.85 -8.07
N ALA A 54 -20.08 10.53 -9.36
CA ALA A 54 -19.97 11.49 -10.46
C ALA A 54 -18.72 12.39 -10.35
N LEU A 55 -17.61 11.82 -9.87
CA LEU A 55 -16.35 12.51 -9.62
C LEU A 55 -15.69 12.92 -10.95
N ARG A 56 -15.34 14.20 -11.05
CA ARG A 56 -14.75 14.84 -12.24
C ARG A 56 -13.55 15.67 -11.84
N LEU A 57 -12.43 15.47 -12.53
CA LEU A 57 -11.21 16.26 -12.40
C LEU A 57 -11.04 17.16 -13.60
N ARG A 58 -10.66 18.42 -13.35
CA ARG A 58 -10.34 19.38 -14.40
C ARG A 58 -9.13 20.21 -14.01
N ALA A 59 -8.13 20.26 -14.89
CA ALA A 59 -7.01 21.18 -14.75
C ALA A 59 -7.47 22.61 -15.04
N GLU A 60 -7.11 23.53 -14.16
CA GLU A 60 -7.24 24.97 -14.34
C GLU A 60 -5.87 25.58 -14.68
N GLY A 61 -5.83 26.25 -15.83
CA GLY A 61 -4.59 26.74 -16.41
C GLY A 61 -3.89 25.68 -17.28
N GLN A 62 -2.87 26.13 -18.01
CA GLN A 62 -2.03 25.24 -18.81
C GLN A 62 -0.89 24.69 -17.94
N PRO A 63 -0.47 23.44 -18.17
CA PRO A 63 0.76 22.89 -17.61
C PRO A 63 1.96 23.82 -17.85
N GLN A 64 2.76 24.04 -16.81
CA GLN A 64 3.94 24.91 -16.84
C GLN A 64 5.20 24.08 -16.63
N ALA A 65 6.15 24.16 -17.57
CA ALA A 65 7.45 23.50 -17.41
C ALA A 65 8.21 24.09 -16.20
N LEU A 66 8.82 23.24 -15.38
CA LEU A 66 9.63 23.64 -14.24
C LEU A 66 11.11 23.30 -14.45
N ALA A 67 11.40 22.07 -14.89
CA ALA A 67 12.75 21.60 -15.08
C ALA A 67 12.83 20.54 -16.17
N GLU A 68 14.00 20.44 -16.78
CA GLU A 68 14.33 19.40 -17.74
C GLU A 68 15.78 18.99 -17.52
N GLU A 69 16.01 17.70 -17.34
CA GLU A 69 17.32 17.11 -17.13
C GLU A 69 17.54 16.00 -18.15
N THR A 70 18.72 15.98 -18.79
CA THR A 70 19.10 14.91 -19.71
C THR A 70 20.35 14.23 -19.18
N ARG A 71 20.29 12.90 -18.99
CA ARG A 71 21.41 12.08 -18.54
C ARG A 71 21.55 10.86 -19.45
N GLY A 72 22.53 10.91 -20.35
CA GLY A 72 22.66 9.91 -21.43
C GLY A 72 21.45 9.98 -22.36
N ASP A 73 20.87 8.82 -22.68
CA ASP A 73 19.69 8.69 -23.56
C ASP A 73 18.35 8.85 -22.80
N THR A 74 18.39 9.14 -21.49
CA THR A 74 17.19 9.35 -20.68
C THR A 74 16.98 10.84 -20.42
N ARG A 75 15.78 11.32 -20.72
CA ARG A 75 15.34 12.70 -20.44
C ARG A 75 14.28 12.70 -19.35
N ARG A 76 14.47 13.48 -18.30
CA ARG A 76 13.52 13.69 -17.20
C ARG A 76 12.95 15.09 -17.32
N ILE A 77 11.64 15.19 -17.37
CA ILE A 77 10.91 16.45 -17.51
C ILE A 77 10.00 16.62 -16.31
N THR A 78 10.06 17.76 -15.65
CA THR A 78 9.17 18.12 -14.55
C THR A 78 8.33 19.31 -14.95
N HIS A 79 7.01 19.18 -14.87
CA HIS A 79 6.06 20.27 -15.05
C HIS A 79 5.05 20.33 -13.91
N ARG A 80 4.37 21.46 -13.78
CA ARG A 80 3.29 21.66 -12.82
C ARG A 80 1.97 21.98 -13.47
N ILE A 81 0.88 21.50 -12.89
CA ILE A 81 -0.48 21.95 -13.16
C ILE A 81 -0.82 22.98 -12.07
N PRO A 82 -1.14 24.25 -12.43
CA PRO A 82 -1.37 25.30 -11.44
C PRO A 82 -2.46 24.96 -10.43
N ALA A 83 -3.60 24.48 -10.92
CA ALA A 83 -4.65 23.96 -10.07
C ALA A 83 -5.39 22.79 -10.74
N LEU A 84 -5.79 21.83 -9.92
CA LEU A 84 -6.62 20.70 -10.30
C LEU A 84 -7.88 20.74 -9.44
N VAL A 85 -9.03 20.88 -10.07
CA VAL A 85 -10.32 20.96 -9.39
C VAL A 85 -11.05 19.63 -9.52
N LEU A 86 -11.42 19.06 -8.38
CA LEU A 86 -12.30 17.93 -8.26
C LEU A 86 -13.72 18.43 -7.94
N THR A 87 -14.71 17.94 -8.67
CA THR A 87 -16.13 18.15 -8.37
C THR A 87 -16.88 16.83 -8.43
N GLY A 88 -17.86 16.62 -7.58
CA GLY A 88 -18.73 15.45 -7.62
C GLY A 88 -19.93 15.60 -6.70
N ARG A 89 -20.53 14.46 -6.37
CA ARG A 89 -21.64 14.35 -5.43
C ARG A 89 -21.28 13.41 -4.30
N TYR A 90 -21.87 13.65 -3.13
CA TYR A 90 -21.83 12.70 -2.03
C TYR A 90 -23.22 12.15 -1.73
N ALA A 91 -23.26 10.98 -1.09
CA ALA A 91 -24.43 10.48 -0.39
C ALA A 91 -24.01 9.99 1.00
N LEU A 92 -24.75 10.44 2.02
CA LEU A 92 -24.75 9.86 3.35
C LEU A 92 -25.93 8.90 3.41
N ASP A 93 -25.64 7.62 3.42
CA ASP A 93 -26.64 6.57 3.40
C ASP A 93 -26.75 5.90 4.77
N ALA A 94 -27.95 5.41 5.10
CA ALA A 94 -28.25 4.69 6.31
C ALA A 94 -28.80 3.29 6.00
N ARG A 95 -28.62 2.39 6.95
CA ARG A 95 -29.27 1.08 6.97
C ARG A 95 -29.63 0.70 8.40
N PRO A 96 -30.69 -0.10 8.63
CA PRO A 96 -30.97 -0.62 9.96
C PRO A 96 -29.78 -1.43 10.46
N ASP A 97 -29.55 -1.40 11.78
CA ASP A 97 -28.55 -2.27 12.38
C ASP A 97 -28.94 -3.73 12.13
N GLU A 98 -27.94 -4.58 11.92
CA GLU A 98 -28.16 -6.01 11.81
C GLU A 98 -28.60 -6.52 13.19
N ILE A 99 -29.90 -6.73 13.38
CA ILE A 99 -30.43 -7.43 14.55
C ILE A 99 -30.05 -8.90 14.37
N ARG A 100 -28.95 -9.31 15.02
CA ARG A 100 -28.59 -10.73 15.10
C ARG A 100 -29.48 -11.39 16.14
N GLU A 101 -30.64 -11.90 15.72
CA GLU A 101 -31.58 -12.62 16.59
C GLU A 101 -31.10 -14.04 16.95
N ILE A 102 -29.99 -14.53 16.38
CA ILE A 102 -29.55 -15.92 16.53
C ILE A 102 -28.04 -16.00 16.76
N ASP A 103 -27.67 -16.67 17.84
CA ASP A 103 -26.33 -17.19 18.12
C ASP A 103 -26.00 -18.28 17.08
N THR A 104 -25.03 -18.01 16.20
CA THR A 104 -24.55 -18.98 15.19
C THR A 104 -23.46 -19.91 15.73
N ALA A 105 -23.45 -20.20 17.03
CA ALA A 105 -22.70 -21.31 17.60
C ALA A 105 -23.37 -22.68 17.32
N GLY A 106 -23.17 -23.20 16.10
CA GLY A 106 -23.36 -24.62 15.74
C GLY A 106 -24.75 -25.00 15.18
N ASN A 107 -24.91 -25.87 14.18
CA ASN A 107 -23.99 -26.83 13.57
C ASN A 107 -24.56 -27.29 12.19
N LEU A 108 -23.65 -27.45 11.21
CA LEU A 108 -23.63 -28.51 10.16
C LEU A 108 -24.56 -28.44 8.92
N ARG A 109 -24.02 -27.98 7.78
CA ARG A 109 -24.13 -28.72 6.50
C ARG A 109 -22.81 -28.65 5.69
N PRO A 110 -22.39 -29.74 5.03
CA PRO A 110 -21.25 -29.71 4.11
C PRO A 110 -21.63 -28.96 2.82
N LEU A 111 -20.74 -28.09 2.34
CA LEU A 111 -20.78 -27.55 0.98
C LEU A 111 -20.59 -28.69 -0.05
N SER A 112 -21.36 -28.64 -1.14
CA SER A 112 -21.39 -29.66 -2.19
C SER A 112 -20.06 -29.78 -2.95
N ALA A 113 -19.81 -30.93 -3.57
CA ALA A 113 -18.60 -31.19 -4.37
C ALA A 113 -18.46 -30.25 -5.58
N GLU A 114 -19.53 -29.62 -6.06
CA GLU A 114 -19.50 -28.60 -7.12
C GLU A 114 -18.93 -27.25 -6.64
N ALA A 115 -18.91 -26.97 -5.33
CA ALA A 115 -18.19 -25.83 -4.76
C ALA A 115 -16.68 -26.09 -4.58
N ARG A 116 -16.19 -27.28 -4.94
CA ARG A 116 -14.77 -27.70 -4.84
C ARG A 116 -14.07 -27.75 -6.19
N GLN A 117 -14.65 -27.18 -7.25
CA GLN A 117 -13.97 -27.05 -8.53
C GLN A 117 -13.40 -25.65 -8.73
N PRO A 118 -12.18 -25.53 -9.30
CA PRO A 118 -11.49 -24.27 -9.45
C PRO A 118 -12.24 -23.39 -10.45
N THR A 119 -12.85 -22.32 -9.94
CA THR A 119 -13.22 -21.18 -10.78
C THR A 119 -11.96 -20.37 -11.01
N LEU A 120 -11.52 -20.35 -12.27
CA LEU A 120 -10.39 -19.53 -12.71
C LEU A 120 -10.60 -18.06 -12.30
N PRO A 121 -9.57 -17.39 -11.76
CA PRO A 121 -9.72 -16.03 -11.24
C PRO A 121 -10.00 -15.02 -12.37
N ALA A 122 -11.01 -14.19 -12.16
CA ALA A 122 -11.08 -12.88 -12.79
C ALA A 122 -9.93 -12.01 -12.23
N GLY A 123 -8.97 -11.66 -13.09
CA GLY A 123 -7.87 -10.74 -12.73
C GLY A 123 -6.45 -11.27 -12.91
N ALA A 124 -6.25 -12.50 -13.41
CA ALA A 124 -4.92 -12.95 -13.84
C ALA A 124 -4.52 -12.30 -15.18
N ARG A 125 -4.16 -11.01 -15.12
CA ARG A 125 -3.44 -10.18 -16.12
C ARG A 125 -3.35 -8.79 -15.47
N ALA A 126 -2.21 -8.20 -15.13
CA ALA A 126 -0.86 -8.40 -15.60
C ALA A 126 0.11 -7.95 -14.49
N VAL A 127 1.03 -8.81 -14.05
CA VAL A 127 2.32 -8.34 -13.55
C VAL A 127 3.36 -8.75 -14.59
N PRO A 128 3.76 -7.82 -15.46
CA PRO A 128 5.08 -7.95 -16.04
C PRO A 128 5.82 -6.63 -15.89
N VAL A 129 6.80 -6.66 -14.99
CA VAL A 129 8.14 -6.19 -15.33
C VAL A 129 9.07 -7.31 -14.85
N SER A 130 9.54 -8.16 -15.77
CA SER A 130 10.59 -9.16 -15.51
C SER A 130 10.28 -10.21 -14.43
N HIS A 131 9.47 -11.25 -14.73
CA HIS A 131 9.63 -12.50 -13.97
C HIS A 131 10.92 -13.19 -14.46
N PRO A 132 11.77 -13.75 -13.57
CA PRO A 132 12.89 -14.58 -14.01
C PRO A 132 12.37 -15.74 -14.86
N ASP A 133 13.16 -16.16 -15.85
CA ASP A 133 12.82 -17.35 -16.64
C ASP A 133 12.88 -18.64 -15.79
N ASP A 134 12.29 -19.72 -16.30
CA ASP A 134 12.21 -21.01 -15.60
C ASP A 134 13.59 -21.62 -15.30
N GLU A 135 14.64 -21.23 -16.02
CA GLU A 135 16.01 -21.66 -15.74
C GLU A 135 16.56 -20.95 -14.50
N THR A 136 16.46 -19.61 -14.48
CA THR A 136 16.84 -18.77 -13.34
C THR A 136 16.09 -19.19 -12.07
N VAL A 137 14.78 -19.45 -12.15
CA VAL A 137 13.98 -19.93 -11.01
C VAL A 137 14.49 -21.27 -10.49
N ARG A 138 14.84 -22.21 -11.38
CA ARG A 138 15.39 -23.52 -10.98
C ARG A 138 16.74 -23.39 -10.30
N GLU A 139 17.62 -22.54 -10.81
CA GLU A 139 18.94 -22.29 -10.21
C GLU A 139 18.82 -21.67 -8.81
N TRP A 140 18.00 -20.64 -8.66
CA TRP A 140 17.76 -19.99 -7.38
C TRP A 140 17.12 -20.94 -6.37
N THR A 141 16.19 -21.79 -6.81
CA THR A 141 15.58 -22.82 -5.96
C THR A 141 16.61 -23.85 -5.51
N SER A 142 17.45 -24.36 -6.42
CA SER A 142 18.52 -25.30 -6.09
C SER A 142 19.51 -24.69 -5.08
N ARG A 143 19.78 -23.38 -5.19
CA ARG A 143 20.63 -22.65 -4.24
C ARG A 143 19.97 -22.58 -2.85
N ALA A 144 18.70 -22.22 -2.78
CA ALA A 144 17.94 -22.21 -1.54
C ALA A 144 17.90 -23.59 -0.86
N ASP A 145 17.74 -24.67 -1.64
CA ASP A 145 17.79 -26.05 -1.15
C ASP A 145 19.17 -26.43 -0.61
N ALA A 146 20.25 -25.95 -1.23
CA ALA A 146 21.61 -26.13 -0.72
C ALA A 146 21.81 -25.41 0.64
N HIS A 147 21.29 -24.19 0.78
CA HIS A 147 21.31 -23.47 2.06
C HIS A 147 20.50 -24.19 3.14
N ARG A 148 19.29 -24.66 2.80
CA ARG A 148 18.46 -25.49 3.68
C ARG A 148 19.23 -26.73 4.12
N THR A 149 19.91 -27.42 3.21
CA THR A 149 20.73 -28.60 3.51
C THR A 149 21.88 -28.28 4.46
N LYS A 150 22.55 -27.12 4.31
CA LYS A 150 23.61 -26.68 5.23
C LYS A 150 23.04 -26.37 6.63
N LEU A 151 21.93 -25.66 6.72
CA LEU A 151 21.25 -25.35 7.99
C LEU A 151 20.79 -26.61 8.74
N MET A 152 20.29 -27.63 8.03
CA MET A 152 19.88 -28.91 8.63
C MET A 152 21.00 -29.66 9.37
N LYS A 153 22.27 -29.35 9.10
CA LYS A 153 23.43 -30.00 9.74
C LYS A 153 23.64 -29.55 11.18
N THR A 154 23.17 -28.35 11.56
CA THR A 154 23.32 -27.79 12.91
C THR A 154 22.02 -27.95 13.70
N GLU A 155 22.11 -27.96 15.03
CA GLU A 155 20.90 -28.01 15.87
C GLU A 155 20.06 -26.74 15.71
N ASN A 156 20.71 -25.58 15.81
CA ASN A 156 20.03 -24.30 15.75
C ASN A 156 19.51 -23.98 14.34
N GLY A 157 20.23 -24.37 13.28
CA GLY A 157 19.71 -24.28 11.91
C GLY A 157 18.45 -25.14 11.68
N ARG A 158 18.35 -26.33 12.28
CA ARG A 158 17.11 -27.12 12.25
C ARG A 158 15.96 -26.45 13.00
N LYS A 159 16.23 -25.83 14.16
CA LYS A 159 15.22 -25.08 14.94
C LYS A 159 14.67 -23.91 14.13
N VAL A 160 15.55 -23.11 13.52
CA VAL A 160 15.16 -21.99 12.64
C VAL A 160 14.30 -22.49 11.48
N LEU A 161 14.74 -23.52 10.75
CA LEU A 161 13.96 -24.09 9.64
C LEU A 161 12.60 -24.65 10.07
N THR A 162 12.53 -25.26 11.25
CA THR A 162 11.27 -25.76 11.81
C THR A 162 10.33 -24.61 12.12
N GLN A 163 10.82 -23.57 12.80
CA GLN A 163 10.01 -22.41 13.17
C GLN A 163 9.44 -21.67 11.97
N TYR A 164 10.25 -21.48 10.92
CA TYR A 164 9.76 -20.93 9.67
C TYR A 164 8.81 -21.86 8.94
N GLY A 165 9.15 -23.15 8.87
CA GLY A 165 8.34 -24.18 8.25
C GLY A 165 6.94 -24.29 8.83
N THR A 166 6.77 -24.07 10.14
CA THR A 166 5.48 -24.07 10.85
C THR A 166 4.46 -23.11 10.25
N HIS A 167 4.91 -21.97 9.71
CA HIS A 167 4.04 -20.91 9.21
C HIS A 167 4.05 -20.79 7.68
N ASN A 168 4.72 -21.69 6.97
CA ASN A 168 4.81 -21.67 5.50
C ASN A 168 3.44 -21.67 4.82
N GLU A 169 2.45 -22.36 5.37
CA GLU A 169 1.09 -22.34 4.83
C GLU A 169 0.48 -20.94 4.92
N SER A 170 0.59 -20.27 6.07
CA SER A 170 0.13 -18.87 6.23
C SER A 170 0.82 -17.91 5.25
N TYR A 171 2.14 -18.04 5.09
CA TYR A 171 2.89 -17.22 4.14
C TYR A 171 2.45 -17.52 2.69
N TYR A 172 2.27 -18.79 2.34
CA TYR A 172 1.78 -19.18 1.02
C TYR A 172 0.37 -18.63 0.76
N ASP A 173 -0.54 -18.80 1.72
CA ASP A 173 -1.93 -18.38 1.62
C ASP A 173 -2.07 -16.88 1.43
N ILE A 174 -1.29 -16.06 2.16
CA ILE A 174 -1.34 -14.60 1.99
C ILE A 174 -0.74 -14.15 0.65
N PHE A 175 0.29 -14.83 0.14
CA PHE A 175 0.87 -14.52 -1.17
C PHE A 175 0.02 -15.01 -2.34
N ASN A 176 -0.72 -16.11 -2.18
CA ASN A 176 -1.55 -16.70 -3.22
C ASN A 176 -3.04 -16.32 -3.11
N GLY A 177 -3.41 -15.59 -2.06
CA GLY A 177 -4.78 -15.16 -1.80
C GLY A 177 -5.34 -14.23 -2.88
N SER A 178 -6.66 -14.24 -3.04
CA SER A 178 -7.38 -13.40 -4.00
C SER A 178 -7.84 -12.06 -3.42
N SER A 179 -7.64 -11.82 -2.13
CA SER A 179 -8.06 -10.59 -1.47
C SER A 179 -7.25 -9.37 -1.90
N SER A 180 -7.81 -8.18 -1.68
CA SER A 180 -7.11 -6.91 -1.91
C SER A 180 -5.81 -6.79 -1.10
N VAL A 181 -5.79 -7.35 0.11
CA VAL A 181 -4.60 -7.45 0.97
C VAL A 181 -3.51 -8.26 0.27
N SER A 182 -3.84 -9.46 -0.19
CA SER A 182 -2.93 -10.37 -0.91
C SER A 182 -2.42 -9.73 -2.21
N SER A 183 -3.29 -9.03 -2.94
CA SER A 183 -2.92 -8.32 -4.16
C SER A 183 -1.95 -7.16 -3.90
N ASN A 184 -2.19 -6.36 -2.86
CA ASN A 184 -1.28 -5.27 -2.48
C ASN A 184 0.05 -5.78 -1.96
N LEU A 185 0.06 -6.87 -1.18
CA LEU A 185 1.28 -7.56 -0.80
C LEU A 185 2.11 -7.92 -2.04
N ARG A 186 1.52 -8.62 -3.02
CA ARG A 186 2.22 -8.98 -4.27
C ARG A 186 2.72 -7.75 -5.04
N LYS A 187 1.90 -6.70 -5.13
CA LYS A 187 2.27 -5.44 -5.80
C LYS A 187 3.50 -4.80 -5.13
N LYS A 188 3.50 -4.69 -3.80
CA LYS A 188 4.62 -4.13 -3.02
C LYS A 188 5.85 -5.02 -3.04
N TRP A 189 5.67 -6.34 -3.06
CA TRP A 189 6.76 -7.30 -3.19
C TRP A 189 7.47 -7.20 -4.54
N ALA A 190 6.71 -6.99 -5.61
CA ALA A 190 7.23 -6.84 -6.97
C ALA A 190 7.65 -5.41 -7.33
N ASP A 191 7.43 -4.44 -6.43
CA ASP A 191 7.57 -3.02 -6.76
C ASP A 191 8.97 -2.70 -7.28
N LYS A 192 9.00 -2.06 -8.46
CA LYS A 192 10.22 -1.66 -9.20
C LYS A 192 11.25 -2.78 -9.43
N GLY A 193 10.89 -4.04 -9.23
CA GLY A 193 11.77 -5.20 -9.37
C GLY A 193 12.91 -5.30 -8.34
N VAL A 194 12.88 -4.52 -7.25
CA VAL A 194 13.98 -4.49 -6.25
C VAL A 194 14.17 -5.87 -5.61
N THR A 195 13.09 -6.54 -5.22
CA THR A 195 13.15 -7.89 -4.62
C THR A 195 13.80 -8.91 -5.56
N GLN A 196 13.55 -8.81 -6.86
CA GLN A 196 14.15 -9.70 -7.85
C GLN A 196 15.66 -9.45 -7.97
N ARG A 197 16.08 -8.18 -8.07
CA ARG A 197 17.51 -7.83 -8.15
C ARG A 197 18.26 -8.14 -6.86
N MET A 198 17.61 -7.95 -5.71
CA MET A 198 18.12 -8.40 -4.42
C MET A 198 18.28 -9.92 -4.38
N SER A 199 17.32 -10.68 -4.91
CA SER A 199 17.41 -12.15 -5.03
C SER A 199 18.56 -12.59 -5.93
N ALA A 200 18.77 -11.90 -7.06
CA ALA A 200 19.91 -12.14 -7.94
C ALA A 200 21.24 -11.87 -7.22
N HIS A 201 21.34 -10.75 -6.49
CA HIS A 201 22.51 -10.44 -5.68
C HIS A 201 22.78 -11.51 -4.60
N THR A 202 21.74 -11.96 -3.87
CA THR A 202 21.89 -13.05 -2.89
C THR A 202 22.36 -14.34 -3.54
N TYR A 203 21.84 -14.67 -4.73
CA TYR A 203 22.28 -15.85 -5.47
C TYR A 203 23.77 -15.73 -5.86
N GLU A 204 24.19 -14.62 -6.45
CA GLU A 204 25.56 -14.38 -6.91
C GLU A 204 26.57 -14.34 -5.74
N SER A 205 26.23 -13.64 -4.65
CA SER A 205 27.11 -13.52 -3.46
C SER A 205 27.26 -14.83 -2.68
N THR A 206 26.37 -15.81 -2.91
CA THR A 206 26.41 -17.12 -2.26
C THR A 206 26.77 -18.26 -3.22
N ASP A 207 27.19 -17.92 -4.45
CA ASP A 207 27.61 -18.90 -5.43
C ASP A 207 29.07 -19.38 -5.16
N PRO A 208 29.28 -20.67 -4.83
CA PRO A 208 30.60 -21.24 -4.65
C PRO A 208 31.42 -21.23 -5.93
N ASP A 209 30.81 -21.19 -7.11
CA ASP A 209 31.54 -21.20 -8.39
C ASP A 209 32.15 -19.82 -8.71
N GLN A 210 31.51 -18.73 -8.28
CA GLN A 210 32.10 -17.37 -8.29
C GLN A 210 33.35 -17.28 -7.39
N ALA A 211 33.42 -18.06 -6.30
CA ALA A 211 34.58 -18.10 -5.40
C ALA A 211 35.80 -18.87 -5.99
N THR A 212 35.68 -19.49 -7.17
CA THR A 212 36.74 -20.34 -7.76
C THR A 212 37.66 -19.63 -8.76
N GLY A 213 37.40 -18.38 -9.14
CA GLY A 213 38.24 -17.60 -10.07
C GLY A 213 39.60 -17.16 -9.52
N ALA A 214 39.72 -17.08 -8.20
CA ALA A 214 40.96 -16.98 -7.45
C ALA A 214 40.66 -17.58 -6.07
N ARG A 215 41.56 -18.38 -5.50
CA ARG A 215 41.39 -19.00 -4.18
C ARG A 215 40.88 -17.99 -3.15
N SER A 216 39.57 -17.96 -2.94
CA SER A 216 38.95 -17.13 -1.93
C SER A 216 39.21 -17.84 -0.59
N LEU A 217 40.16 -17.30 0.17
CA LEU A 217 40.22 -17.58 1.61
C LEU A 217 38.85 -17.19 2.19
N ALA A 218 38.42 -17.79 3.31
CA ALA A 218 37.09 -17.50 3.90
C ALA A 218 36.81 -15.98 4.14
N ASP A 219 37.85 -15.14 4.12
CA ASP A 219 37.80 -13.68 4.23
C ASP A 219 37.49 -12.92 2.92
N ASP A 220 37.48 -13.58 1.76
CA ASP A 220 37.26 -12.95 0.44
C ASP A 220 35.81 -13.12 -0.09
N GLN A 221 34.91 -13.74 0.68
CA GLN A 221 33.48 -13.76 0.32
C GLN A 221 32.86 -12.37 0.49
N GLN A 222 32.20 -11.88 -0.56
CA GLN A 222 31.46 -10.63 -0.47
C GLN A 222 30.30 -10.75 0.54
N PRO A 223 30.06 -9.73 1.39
CA PRO A 223 28.90 -9.73 2.28
C PRO A 223 27.59 -9.79 1.48
N VAL A 224 26.63 -10.60 1.95
CA VAL A 224 25.35 -10.84 1.26
C VAL A 224 24.35 -9.69 1.44
N ASN A 225 24.53 -8.88 2.49
CA ASN A 225 23.64 -7.78 2.87
C ASN A 225 24.28 -6.40 2.65
N ASP A 226 25.52 -6.34 2.14
CA ASP A 226 26.18 -5.08 1.76
C ASP A 226 25.91 -4.78 0.29
N TRP A 227 24.65 -4.43 0.01
CA TRP A 227 24.15 -4.15 -1.32
C TRP A 227 23.22 -2.95 -1.31
N SER A 228 23.31 -2.16 -2.38
CA SER A 228 22.36 -1.10 -2.69
C SER A 228 21.85 -1.29 -4.11
N ASP A 229 20.55 -1.17 -4.30
CA ASP A 229 19.93 -1.31 -5.60
C ASP A 229 20.50 -0.26 -6.57
N PRO A 230 21.10 -0.67 -7.70
CA PRO A 230 21.77 0.28 -8.60
C PRO A 230 20.78 1.20 -9.35
N GLN A 231 19.48 0.89 -9.33
CA GLN A 231 18.44 1.67 -10.02
C GLN A 231 17.72 2.61 -9.06
N GLU A 232 17.36 2.13 -7.88
CA GLU A 232 16.54 2.85 -6.90
C GLU A 232 17.33 3.40 -5.71
N GLY A 233 18.59 2.96 -5.52
CA GLY A 233 19.44 3.41 -4.40
C GLY A 233 19.02 2.88 -3.02
N VAL A 234 18.09 1.92 -2.96
CA VAL A 234 17.61 1.31 -1.72
C VAL A 234 18.62 0.27 -1.22
N THR A 235 18.91 0.25 0.08
CA THR A 235 19.83 -0.74 0.67
C THR A 235 19.15 -2.11 0.84
N TYR A 236 19.95 -3.17 0.88
CA TYR A 236 19.48 -4.54 1.13
C TYR A 236 18.61 -4.62 2.39
N ASN A 237 19.13 -4.10 3.50
CA ASN A 237 18.40 -4.09 4.77
C ASN A 237 17.17 -3.19 4.68
N GLY A 238 17.28 -1.96 4.17
CA GLY A 238 16.13 -1.05 4.06
C GLY A 238 14.96 -1.70 3.33
N HIS A 239 15.23 -2.36 2.20
CA HIS A 239 14.21 -3.11 1.46
C HIS A 239 13.68 -4.33 2.22
N ALA A 240 14.57 -5.15 2.82
CA ALA A 240 14.17 -6.33 3.58
C ALA A 240 13.23 -5.99 4.75
N TRP A 241 13.53 -4.91 5.48
CA TRP A 241 12.73 -4.42 6.60
C TRP A 241 11.36 -3.89 6.16
N LEU A 242 11.30 -3.20 5.01
CA LEU A 242 10.04 -2.77 4.42
C LEU A 242 9.17 -3.96 3.97
N GLN A 243 9.76 -4.98 3.33
CA GLN A 243 9.03 -6.18 2.92
C GLN A 243 8.56 -7.00 4.12
N ARG A 244 9.35 -7.07 5.19
CA ARG A 244 8.92 -7.63 6.48
C ARG A 244 7.67 -6.92 6.99
N THR A 245 7.69 -5.58 7.09
CA THR A 245 6.52 -4.78 7.51
C THR A 245 5.31 -5.05 6.62
N THR A 246 5.53 -5.17 5.31
CA THR A 246 4.48 -5.46 4.31
C THR A 246 3.82 -6.82 4.58
N VAL A 247 4.60 -7.88 4.77
CA VAL A 247 4.11 -9.24 5.05
C VAL A 247 3.37 -9.29 6.39
N GLN A 248 3.93 -8.69 7.44
CA GLN A 248 3.31 -8.65 8.76
C GLN A 248 1.95 -7.97 8.72
N THR A 249 1.89 -6.79 8.10
CA THR A 249 0.64 -6.05 7.94
C THR A 249 -0.39 -6.86 7.18
N ALA A 250 0.00 -7.52 6.09
CA ALA A 250 -0.91 -8.34 5.30
C ALA A 250 -1.49 -9.48 6.14
N LEU A 251 -0.65 -10.18 6.91
CA LEU A 251 -1.08 -11.27 7.80
C LEU A 251 -2.02 -10.77 8.90
N THR A 252 -1.68 -9.71 9.63
CA THR A 252 -2.51 -9.20 10.74
C THR A 252 -3.83 -8.60 10.24
N THR A 253 -3.79 -7.91 9.09
CA THR A 253 -5.00 -7.36 8.46
C THR A 253 -5.93 -8.49 8.04
N GLU A 254 -5.42 -9.51 7.36
CA GLU A 254 -6.25 -10.63 6.93
C GLU A 254 -6.76 -11.46 8.12
N ALA A 255 -5.96 -11.64 9.18
CA ALA A 255 -6.40 -12.25 10.43
C ALA A 255 -7.60 -11.52 11.04
N ALA A 256 -7.56 -10.19 11.09
CA ALA A 256 -8.67 -9.38 11.57
C ALA A 256 -9.95 -9.58 10.73
N ARG A 257 -9.80 -9.77 9.41
CA ARG A 257 -10.94 -10.03 8.50
C ARG A 257 -11.54 -11.41 8.71
N TYR A 258 -10.73 -12.45 8.88
CA TYR A 258 -11.22 -13.79 9.21
C TYR A 258 -11.93 -13.82 10.57
N ARG A 259 -11.38 -13.11 11.57
CA ARG A 259 -12.01 -12.95 12.88
C ARG A 259 -13.40 -12.31 12.79
N LYS A 260 -13.55 -11.22 12.02
CA LYS A 260 -14.86 -10.58 11.78
C LYS A 260 -15.87 -11.52 11.11
N LYS A 261 -15.41 -12.47 10.29
CA LYS A 261 -16.23 -13.48 9.61
C LYS A 261 -16.53 -14.71 10.49
N GLY A 262 -15.99 -14.77 11.72
CA GLY A 262 -16.17 -15.88 12.65
C GLY A 262 -15.21 -17.06 12.45
N ASP A 263 -14.20 -16.92 11.59
CA ASP A 263 -13.16 -17.93 11.37
C ASP A 263 -11.95 -17.64 12.29
N GLN A 264 -12.07 -18.05 13.55
CA GLN A 264 -11.05 -17.83 14.56
C GLN A 264 -9.78 -18.66 14.32
N GLU A 265 -9.92 -19.89 13.79
CA GLU A 265 -8.79 -20.78 13.55
C GLU A 265 -7.83 -20.20 12.51
N THR A 266 -8.37 -19.75 11.37
CA THR A 266 -7.55 -19.09 10.33
C THR A 266 -6.95 -17.79 10.84
N ALA A 267 -7.71 -17.00 11.60
CA ALA A 267 -7.21 -15.75 12.19
C ALA A 267 -6.03 -15.98 13.13
N ASP A 268 -6.14 -16.94 14.05
CA ASP A 268 -5.08 -17.25 15.02
C ASP A 268 -3.83 -17.79 14.32
N ARG A 269 -4.00 -18.59 13.26
CA ARG A 269 -2.90 -19.11 12.44
C ARG A 269 -2.13 -18.00 11.71
N LEU A 270 -2.82 -16.98 11.22
CA LEU A 270 -2.22 -15.82 10.55
C LEU A 270 -1.53 -14.89 11.57
N ASP A 271 -2.15 -14.62 12.72
CA ASP A 271 -1.54 -13.81 13.78
C ASP A 271 -0.28 -14.49 14.36
N ALA A 272 -0.29 -15.81 14.51
CA ALA A 272 0.89 -16.57 14.92
C ALA A 272 2.04 -16.44 13.91
N ALA A 273 1.74 -16.47 12.61
CA ALA A 273 2.74 -16.27 11.56
C ALA A 273 3.31 -14.84 11.59
N ALA A 274 2.47 -13.82 11.77
CA ALA A 274 2.91 -12.43 11.90
C ALA A 274 3.82 -12.23 13.13
N THR A 275 3.45 -12.83 14.25
CA THR A 275 4.21 -12.79 15.52
C THR A 275 5.58 -13.47 15.36
N ALA A 276 5.63 -14.63 14.69
CA ALA A 276 6.87 -15.33 14.41
C ALA A 276 7.82 -14.50 13.52
N ALA A 277 7.29 -13.78 12.53
CA ALA A 277 8.07 -12.88 11.69
C ALA A 277 8.64 -11.68 12.48
N GLU A 278 7.88 -11.10 13.41
CA GLU A 278 8.37 -10.00 14.28
C GLU A 278 9.47 -10.52 15.22
N GLY A 279 9.28 -11.69 15.82
CA GLY A 279 10.26 -12.31 16.71
C GLY A 279 11.59 -12.59 16.00
N PHE A 280 11.54 -13.10 14.77
CA PHE A 280 12.75 -13.27 13.97
C PHE A 280 13.43 -11.94 13.66
N SER A 281 12.66 -10.89 13.41
CA SER A 281 13.21 -9.57 13.09
C SER A 281 13.93 -8.96 14.29
N LYS A 282 13.39 -9.14 15.50
CA LYS A 282 14.08 -8.77 16.74
C LYS A 282 15.40 -9.53 16.90
N GLU A 283 15.44 -10.79 16.48
CA GLU A 283 16.68 -11.57 16.49
C GLU A 283 17.71 -11.02 15.50
N VAL A 284 17.28 -10.68 14.28
CA VAL A 284 18.17 -10.03 13.29
C VAL A 284 18.75 -8.71 13.83
N GLN A 285 17.99 -7.91 14.60
CA GLN A 285 18.51 -6.69 15.23
C GLN A 285 19.68 -6.93 16.19
N GLN A 286 19.76 -8.10 16.83
CA GLN A 286 20.87 -8.42 17.72
C GLN A 286 22.20 -8.55 16.96
N THR A 287 22.16 -8.77 15.65
CA THR A 287 23.36 -8.75 14.77
C THR A 287 23.82 -7.33 14.43
N GLY A 288 23.14 -6.30 14.93
CA GLY A 288 23.38 -4.89 14.59
C GLY A 288 22.79 -4.48 13.25
N ASN A 289 21.98 -5.33 12.62
CA ASN A 289 21.29 -5.05 11.36
C ASN A 289 19.85 -4.59 11.63
N ASP A 290 19.47 -3.43 11.09
CA ASP A 290 18.11 -2.90 11.11
C ASP A 290 17.77 -2.20 9.79
N GLY A 291 16.58 -1.62 9.64
CA GLY A 291 16.17 -0.96 8.38
C GLY A 291 17.04 0.24 7.99
N SER A 292 17.76 0.83 8.94
CA SER A 292 18.65 1.97 8.76
C SER A 292 20.15 1.63 8.81
N ARG A 293 20.50 0.46 9.36
CA ARG A 293 21.88 0.06 9.66
C ARG A 293 22.20 -1.30 9.06
N THR A 294 23.36 -1.36 8.40
CA THR A 294 23.92 -2.60 7.87
C THR A 294 25.23 -2.92 8.59
N THR A 295 25.26 -4.06 9.28
CA THR A 295 26.49 -4.74 9.69
C THR A 295 26.77 -5.80 8.64
N PRO A 296 27.79 -5.64 7.78
CA PRO A 296 28.06 -6.57 6.69
C PRO A 296 28.31 -8.00 7.20
N MET A 297 27.61 -8.98 6.60
CA MET A 297 27.74 -10.40 6.92
C MET A 297 27.98 -11.20 5.63
N THR A 298 29.05 -12.00 5.61
CA THR A 298 29.27 -13.01 4.58
C THR A 298 28.34 -14.19 4.80
N GLN A 299 28.24 -15.08 3.81
CA GLN A 299 27.45 -16.29 3.93
C GLN A 299 27.87 -17.14 5.15
N ASP A 300 29.18 -17.30 5.36
CA ASP A 300 29.69 -18.06 6.50
C ASP A 300 29.43 -17.36 7.84
N HIS A 301 29.53 -16.03 7.91
CA HIS A 301 29.11 -15.28 9.10
C HIS A 301 27.63 -15.54 9.44
N VAL A 302 26.73 -15.53 8.45
CA VAL A 302 25.31 -15.85 8.67
C VAL A 302 25.15 -17.25 9.27
N TYR A 303 25.85 -18.26 8.74
CA TYR A 303 25.78 -19.61 9.30
C TYR A 303 26.37 -19.72 10.70
N THR A 304 27.49 -19.06 10.98
CA THR A 304 28.09 -19.03 12.31
C THR A 304 27.16 -18.36 13.31
N THR A 305 26.52 -17.25 12.95
CA THR A 305 25.53 -16.58 13.80
C THR A 305 24.34 -17.49 14.11
N ILE A 306 23.80 -18.20 13.11
CA ILE A 306 22.71 -19.15 13.33
C ILE A 306 23.15 -20.32 14.22
N ASP A 307 24.35 -20.86 14.02
CA ASP A 307 24.87 -21.98 14.81
C ASP A 307 25.09 -21.59 16.28
N GLN A 308 25.53 -20.34 16.53
CA GLN A 308 25.76 -19.80 17.87
C GLN A 308 24.49 -19.27 18.56
N HIS A 309 23.37 -19.21 17.85
CA HIS A 309 22.10 -18.71 18.38
C HIS A 309 21.59 -19.57 19.55
N SER A 310 20.92 -18.97 20.54
CA SER A 310 20.38 -19.68 21.71
C SER A 310 19.28 -20.71 21.34
N GLY A 311 18.63 -20.49 20.19
CA GLY A 311 17.48 -21.24 19.72
C GLY A 311 16.13 -20.69 20.23
N GLU A 312 16.16 -19.63 21.03
CA GLU A 312 14.96 -18.96 21.56
C GLU A 312 14.80 -17.59 20.89
N LEU A 313 13.62 -17.31 20.33
CA LEU A 313 13.35 -15.99 19.76
C LEU A 313 12.95 -15.00 20.87
N PRO A 314 13.27 -13.70 20.68
CA PRO A 314 12.77 -12.65 21.54
C PRO A 314 11.24 -12.65 21.61
N ALA A 315 10.70 -12.40 22.80
CA ALA A 315 9.26 -12.30 22.99
C ALA A 315 8.68 -11.09 22.23
N VAL A 316 7.51 -11.31 21.63
CA VAL A 316 6.71 -10.29 20.96
C VAL A 316 5.39 -10.21 21.70
N SER A 317 5.02 -9.02 22.15
CA SER A 317 3.79 -8.84 22.93
C SER A 317 2.57 -8.72 22.02
N ALA A 318 1.38 -9.06 22.55
CA ALA A 318 0.14 -8.85 21.82
C ALA A 318 -0.10 -7.34 21.54
N GLU A 319 0.36 -6.46 22.42
CA GLU A 319 0.28 -5.01 22.25
C GLU A 319 1.16 -4.52 21.10
N GLU A 320 2.37 -5.06 20.98
CA GLU A 320 3.28 -4.77 19.86
C GLU A 320 2.66 -5.19 18.52
N MET A 321 2.02 -6.36 18.46
CA MET A 321 1.32 -6.79 17.24
C MET A 321 0.05 -5.98 16.96
N ALA A 322 -0.66 -5.55 18.01
CA ALA A 322 -1.87 -4.75 17.87
C ALA A 322 -1.62 -3.40 17.19
N ARG A 323 -0.40 -2.86 17.22
CA ARG A 323 -0.05 -1.59 16.55
C ARG A 323 -0.24 -1.64 15.03
N TYR A 324 0.06 -2.79 14.40
CA TYR A 324 -0.10 -2.95 12.94
C TYR A 324 -1.57 -2.84 12.56
N ASN A 325 -2.44 -3.53 13.30
CA ASN A 325 -3.88 -3.44 13.11
C ASN A 325 -4.42 -2.06 13.49
N GLY A 326 -3.92 -1.42 14.55
CA GLY A 326 -4.34 -0.08 14.95
C GLY A 326 -3.97 1.00 13.91
N LEU A 327 -2.82 0.86 13.25
CA LEU A 327 -2.38 1.74 12.17
C LEU A 327 -3.07 1.45 10.83
N ALA A 328 -3.44 0.18 10.58
CA ALA A 328 -4.19 -0.24 9.40
C ALA A 328 -5.71 -0.04 9.54
N ALA A 329 -6.24 0.02 10.77
CA ALA A 329 -7.65 0.21 11.06
C ALA A 329 -8.06 1.66 10.85
N PHE A 330 -9.11 1.85 10.04
CA PHE A 330 -9.66 3.16 9.72
C PHE A 330 -10.95 3.49 10.48
N THR A 331 -11.49 2.55 11.27
CA THR A 331 -12.86 2.68 11.80
C THR A 331 -13.14 2.09 13.17
N ASP A 332 -12.19 1.47 13.90
CA ASP A 332 -12.55 0.90 15.21
C ASP A 332 -12.55 1.96 16.32
N GLU A 333 -13.73 2.15 16.94
CA GLU A 333 -14.02 3.07 18.04
C GLU A 333 -13.12 2.90 19.28
N GLN A 334 -12.31 1.84 19.32
CA GLN A 334 -11.42 1.51 20.44
C GLN A 334 -9.97 1.96 20.24
N VAL A 335 -9.56 2.32 19.02
CA VAL A 335 -8.25 2.91 18.79
C VAL A 335 -8.47 4.39 18.56
N ARG A 336 -8.46 5.17 19.65
CA ARG A 336 -8.22 6.62 19.56
C ARG A 336 -6.87 6.80 18.87
N ALA A 337 -6.89 6.96 17.54
CA ALA A 337 -5.78 7.56 16.85
C ALA A 337 -5.55 8.92 17.53
N PRO A 338 -4.36 9.19 18.08
CA PRO A 338 -4.09 10.49 18.68
C PRO A 338 -4.42 11.56 17.64
N GLN A 339 -5.23 12.54 18.06
CA GLN A 339 -5.53 13.72 17.25
C GLN A 339 -4.20 14.28 16.75
N ALA A 340 -4.10 14.60 15.45
CA ALA A 340 -2.89 15.20 14.87
C ALA A 340 -2.62 16.64 15.34
N GLU A 341 -3.29 17.08 16.41
CA GLU A 341 -3.02 18.33 17.10
C GLU A 341 -2.09 18.09 18.30
N GLN A 342 -0.90 17.58 18.03
CA GLN A 342 0.34 17.77 18.80
C GLN A 342 1.43 16.90 18.16
N GLY A 343 2.54 17.51 17.78
CA GLY A 343 3.66 16.89 17.06
C GLY A 343 4.49 15.89 17.87
N GLU A 344 3.88 15.12 18.76
CA GLU A 344 4.54 14.08 19.53
C GLU A 344 3.94 12.72 19.16
N GLN A 345 4.69 11.97 18.36
CA GLN A 345 4.43 10.55 18.15
C GLN A 345 4.40 9.87 19.52
N PRO A 346 3.41 9.00 19.82
CA PRO A 346 3.45 8.23 21.06
C PRO A 346 4.79 7.52 21.14
N LEU A 347 5.53 7.74 22.24
CA LEU A 347 6.79 7.08 22.50
C LEU A 347 6.54 5.57 22.54
N GLU A 348 6.91 4.87 21.47
CA GLU A 348 6.86 3.41 21.42
C GLU A 348 7.85 2.86 22.46
N PRO A 349 7.51 1.74 23.15
CA PRO A 349 8.44 1.06 24.04
C PRO A 349 9.79 0.79 23.36
N GLN A 350 10.89 0.94 24.11
CA GLN A 350 12.25 0.84 23.54
C GLN A 350 12.59 -0.56 23.00
N ASP A 351 11.87 -1.58 23.43
CA ASP A 351 12.02 -2.99 23.02
C ASP A 351 11.22 -3.35 21.76
N TRP A 352 10.49 -2.38 21.20
CA TRP A 352 9.77 -2.54 19.94
C TRP A 352 10.64 -2.13 18.77
N ILE A 353 10.44 -2.79 17.63
CA ILE A 353 11.09 -2.37 16.39
C ILE A 353 10.46 -1.05 15.94
N PRO A 354 11.22 0.04 15.79
CA PRO A 354 10.66 1.33 15.43
C PRO A 354 10.11 1.30 14.00
N LEU A 355 8.90 1.85 13.80
CA LEU A 355 8.29 1.98 12.48
C LEU A 355 8.68 3.32 11.84
N SER A 356 9.36 3.25 10.68
CA SER A 356 9.70 4.42 9.87
C SER A 356 8.45 5.07 9.25
N ALA A 357 8.62 6.25 8.64
CA ALA A 357 7.53 6.89 7.90
C ALA A 357 7.06 6.03 6.71
N GLU A 358 7.98 5.33 6.05
CA GLU A 358 7.69 4.43 4.92
C GLU A 358 6.94 3.18 5.39
N ASP A 359 7.33 2.60 6.53
CA ASP A 359 6.61 1.48 7.16
C ASP A 359 5.15 1.85 7.45
N ARG A 360 4.94 3.01 8.08
CA ARG A 360 3.59 3.51 8.40
C ARG A 360 2.76 3.77 7.15
N ALA A 361 3.36 4.28 6.08
CA ALA A 361 2.68 4.49 4.82
C ALA A 361 2.22 3.16 4.20
N VAL A 362 3.08 2.13 4.20
CA VAL A 362 2.71 0.79 3.72
C VAL A 362 1.61 0.16 4.57
N ILE A 363 1.70 0.29 5.90
CA ILE A 363 0.67 -0.23 6.82
C ILE A 363 -0.70 0.39 6.48
N GLN A 364 -0.73 1.71 6.31
CA GLN A 364 -1.94 2.45 5.97
C GLN A 364 -2.47 2.07 4.58
N GLU A 365 -1.61 1.91 3.58
CA GLU A 365 -2.02 1.53 2.21
C GLU A 365 -2.65 0.13 2.14
N ILE A 366 -2.11 -0.84 2.88
CA ILE A 366 -2.69 -2.20 2.94
C ILE A 366 -4.04 -2.19 3.65
N GLY A 367 -4.13 -1.53 4.81
CA GLY A 367 -5.40 -1.38 5.53
C GLY A 367 -6.45 -0.67 4.67
N ALA A 368 -5.99 0.30 3.88
CA ALA A 368 -6.83 1.11 3.01
C ALA A 368 -7.48 0.23 1.93
N ALA A 369 -6.67 -0.55 1.23
CA ALA A 369 -7.18 -1.48 0.23
C ALA A 369 -8.13 -2.52 0.81
N ALA A 370 -7.80 -3.07 2.00
CA ALA A 370 -8.64 -4.03 2.70
C ALA A 370 -10.03 -3.46 3.01
N TYR A 371 -10.07 -2.25 3.56
CA TYR A 371 -11.31 -1.57 3.89
C TYR A 371 -12.12 -1.20 2.64
N HIS A 372 -11.47 -0.79 1.56
CA HIS A 372 -12.14 -0.54 0.27
C HIS A 372 -12.85 -1.80 -0.26
N GLU A 373 -12.18 -2.95 -0.22
CA GLU A 373 -12.76 -4.22 -0.64
C GLU A 373 -13.93 -4.63 0.27
N GLU A 374 -13.80 -4.46 1.59
CA GLU A 374 -14.90 -4.71 2.53
C GLU A 374 -16.12 -3.83 2.22
N ALA A 375 -15.91 -2.55 1.89
CA ALA A 375 -16.97 -1.63 1.50
C ALA A 375 -17.64 -2.02 0.18
N LEU A 376 -16.87 -2.52 -0.81
CA LEU A 376 -17.41 -3.03 -2.08
C LEU A 376 -18.27 -4.29 -1.91
N GLN A 377 -17.86 -5.18 -1.00
CA GLN A 377 -18.58 -6.43 -0.70
C GLN A 377 -19.70 -6.24 0.33
N GLY A 378 -19.75 -5.07 0.98
CA GLY A 378 -20.70 -4.75 2.01
C GLY A 378 -22.14 -4.73 1.49
N PRO A 379 -23.13 -5.01 2.37
CA PRO A 379 -24.54 -4.85 2.01
C PRO A 379 -24.82 -3.40 1.63
N GLN A 380 -25.56 -3.21 0.53
CA GLN A 380 -25.94 -1.88 0.07
C GLN A 380 -26.85 -1.19 1.09
N ALA A 381 -26.70 0.12 1.21
CA ALA A 381 -27.58 0.92 2.05
C ALA A 381 -29.02 0.88 1.52
N THR A 382 -29.98 0.92 2.44
CA THR A 382 -31.41 0.89 2.11
C THR A 382 -31.97 2.29 1.91
N ASP A 383 -31.43 3.27 2.64
CA ASP A 383 -31.96 4.62 2.72
C ASP A 383 -30.85 5.66 2.52
N THR A 384 -31.18 6.79 1.90
CA THR A 384 -30.27 7.92 1.73
C THR A 384 -30.74 9.08 2.60
N LEU A 385 -29.93 9.46 3.59
CA LEU A 385 -30.25 10.56 4.52
C LEU A 385 -29.99 11.92 3.86
N HIS A 386 -28.81 12.08 3.26
CA HIS A 386 -28.39 13.33 2.65
C HIS A 386 -27.63 13.10 1.35
N THR A 387 -27.81 14.01 0.40
CA THR A 387 -27.00 14.10 -0.81
C THR A 387 -26.65 15.55 -1.07
N GLY A 388 -25.47 15.80 -1.60
CA GLY A 388 -25.07 17.15 -1.97
C GLY A 388 -23.83 17.14 -2.85
N GLU A 389 -23.25 18.31 -3.04
CA GLU A 389 -22.04 18.47 -3.83
C GLU A 389 -20.78 18.30 -2.98
N CYS A 390 -19.74 17.77 -3.59
CA CYS A 390 -18.40 17.73 -3.01
C CYS A 390 -17.39 18.35 -3.96
N THR A 391 -16.46 19.11 -3.40
CA THR A 391 -15.42 19.78 -4.19
C THR A 391 -14.07 19.72 -3.49
N ALA A 392 -12.99 19.67 -4.27
CA ALA A 392 -11.65 19.85 -3.77
C ALA A 392 -10.81 20.63 -4.78
N ARG A 393 -9.87 21.43 -4.30
CA ARG A 393 -8.90 22.16 -5.14
C ARG A 393 -7.50 21.79 -4.70
N LEU A 394 -6.72 21.24 -5.61
CA LEU A 394 -5.31 20.90 -5.41
C LEU A 394 -4.45 21.89 -6.19
N GLU A 395 -3.58 22.62 -5.49
CA GLU A 395 -2.70 23.61 -6.11
C GLU A 395 -1.27 23.06 -6.27
N ASP A 396 -0.58 23.43 -7.34
CA ASP A 396 0.81 23.02 -7.62
C ASP A 396 0.99 21.50 -7.73
N VAL A 397 0.14 20.81 -8.49
CA VAL A 397 0.33 19.37 -8.78
C VAL A 397 1.56 19.21 -9.68
N ARG A 398 2.57 18.45 -9.22
CA ARG A 398 3.82 18.26 -9.96
C ARG A 398 3.84 16.89 -10.63
N ILE A 399 4.28 16.89 -11.88
CA ILE A 399 4.36 15.69 -12.70
C ILE A 399 5.79 15.59 -13.21
N THR A 400 6.44 14.48 -12.90
CA THR A 400 7.75 14.13 -13.43
C THR A 400 7.55 13.03 -14.46
N THR A 401 7.93 13.29 -15.71
CA THR A 401 7.91 12.30 -16.79
C THR A 401 9.34 11.91 -17.14
N ARG A 402 9.64 10.61 -17.09
CA ARG A 402 10.87 10.04 -17.63
C ARG A 402 10.58 9.57 -19.05
N LEU A 403 11.30 10.11 -20.02
CA LEU A 403 11.22 9.70 -21.42
C LEU A 403 12.30 8.65 -21.73
N GLY A 404 11.93 7.66 -22.53
CA GLY A 404 12.84 6.70 -23.14
C GLY A 404 13.63 7.29 -24.32
N PRO A 405 14.55 6.52 -24.91
CA PRO A 405 15.40 6.97 -26.01
C PRO A 405 14.63 7.40 -27.28
N ASP A 406 13.43 6.85 -27.46
CA ASP A 406 12.49 7.16 -28.54
C ASP A 406 11.65 8.43 -28.29
N GLY A 407 11.83 9.07 -27.14
CA GLY A 407 11.06 10.22 -26.70
C GLY A 407 9.66 9.88 -26.17
N ALA A 408 9.30 8.60 -26.05
CA ALA A 408 8.05 8.17 -25.44
C ALA A 408 8.15 8.18 -23.90
N PRO A 409 7.07 8.44 -23.16
CA PRO A 409 7.07 8.33 -21.71
C PRO A 409 7.32 6.88 -21.30
N ALA A 410 8.44 6.65 -20.60
CA ALA A 410 8.80 5.38 -20.00
C ALA A 410 8.22 5.25 -18.58
N ASP A 411 8.19 6.35 -17.83
CA ASP A 411 7.58 6.40 -16.49
C ASP A 411 7.05 7.81 -16.19
N VAL A 412 6.02 7.89 -15.35
CA VAL A 412 5.42 9.14 -14.88
C VAL A 412 5.19 9.04 -13.38
N THR A 413 5.74 9.99 -12.62
CA THR A 413 5.49 10.16 -11.19
C THR A 413 4.66 11.43 -10.98
N VAL A 414 3.65 11.36 -10.12
CA VAL A 414 2.79 12.49 -9.77
C VAL A 414 2.91 12.78 -8.29
N GLU A 415 3.28 14.01 -7.95
CA GLU A 415 3.28 14.52 -6.59
C GLU A 415 2.05 15.42 -6.40
N LEU A 416 1.13 14.98 -5.57
CA LEU A 416 -0.07 15.74 -5.22
C LEU A 416 0.14 16.52 -3.92
N PRO A 417 -0.39 17.75 -3.79
CA PRO A 417 -0.46 18.46 -2.51
C PRO A 417 -1.46 17.78 -1.56
N GLY A 418 -1.62 18.36 -0.36
CA GLY A 418 -2.67 17.93 0.57
C GLY A 418 -4.06 18.08 -0.03
N LEU A 419 -4.89 17.05 0.12
CA LEU A 419 -6.28 17.04 -0.35
C LEU A 419 -7.22 17.52 0.77
N ALA A 420 -7.91 18.62 0.53
CA ALA A 420 -8.99 19.11 1.38
C ALA A 420 -10.33 18.96 0.63
N LEU A 421 -11.11 17.94 0.99
CA LEU A 421 -12.43 17.71 0.42
C LEU A 421 -13.47 18.55 1.19
N SER A 422 -14.17 19.43 0.48
CA SER A 422 -15.31 20.18 0.99
C SER A 422 -16.60 19.44 0.67
N ILE A 423 -17.42 19.20 1.68
CA ILE A 423 -18.74 18.59 1.61
C ILE A 423 -19.77 19.65 1.95
N ASP A 424 -20.77 19.83 1.09
CA ASP A 424 -21.93 20.68 1.40
C ASP A 424 -22.81 20.01 2.47
N ASP A 425 -22.53 20.28 3.74
CA ASP A 425 -23.19 19.70 4.91
C ASP A 425 -24.14 20.68 5.62
N GLU A 426 -24.46 21.83 5.01
CA GLU A 426 -25.24 22.91 5.64
C GLU A 426 -26.64 22.44 6.08
N GLN A 427 -27.20 21.45 5.36
CA GLN A 427 -28.53 20.91 5.61
C GLN A 427 -28.53 19.71 6.56
N TRP A 428 -27.36 19.22 6.99
CA TRP A 428 -27.25 18.06 7.86
C TRP A 428 -27.72 18.41 9.28
N ARG A 429 -28.73 17.70 9.79
CA ARG A 429 -29.36 17.95 11.10
C ARG A 429 -29.61 16.65 11.87
N GLY A 430 -29.53 16.72 13.20
CA GLY A 430 -29.85 15.63 14.12
C GLY A 430 -28.63 14.75 14.49
N SER A 431 -28.83 13.82 15.41
CA SER A 431 -27.76 12.97 15.99
C SER A 431 -26.94 12.24 14.92
N ALA A 432 -27.60 11.68 13.89
CA ALA A 432 -26.93 10.98 12.80
C ALA A 432 -26.00 11.88 11.98
N ALA A 433 -26.40 13.15 11.75
CA ALA A 433 -25.59 14.13 11.06
C ALA A 433 -24.34 14.52 11.86
N ASP A 434 -24.49 14.73 13.17
CA ASP A 434 -23.38 15.11 14.05
C ASP A 434 -22.32 13.99 14.10
N VAL A 435 -22.76 12.73 14.24
CA VAL A 435 -21.89 11.56 14.16
C VAL A 435 -21.22 11.47 12.79
N ALA A 436 -21.96 11.68 11.70
CA ALA A 436 -21.40 11.64 10.36
C ALA A 436 -20.30 12.70 10.16
N ARG A 437 -20.50 13.95 10.62
CA ARG A 437 -19.49 15.02 10.54
C ARG A 437 -18.22 14.65 11.32
N GLU A 438 -18.39 14.18 12.55
CA GLU A 438 -17.26 13.76 13.39
C GLU A 438 -16.47 12.62 12.73
N ARG A 439 -17.16 11.58 12.25
CA ARG A 439 -16.51 10.41 11.64
C ARG A 439 -15.88 10.73 10.28
N LEU A 440 -16.51 11.57 9.45
CA LEU A 440 -15.91 12.00 8.18
C LEU A 440 -14.66 12.85 8.38
N ALA A 441 -14.65 13.75 9.37
CA ALA A 441 -13.44 14.50 9.71
C ALA A 441 -12.29 13.57 10.17
N ALA A 442 -12.61 12.44 10.79
CA ALA A 442 -11.64 11.43 11.20
C ALA A 442 -11.21 10.46 10.07
N MET A 443 -11.97 10.38 8.96
CA MET A 443 -11.73 9.44 7.85
C MET A 443 -10.59 9.88 6.92
N ARG A 444 -9.36 9.87 7.44
CA ARG A 444 -8.14 10.14 6.64
C ARG A 444 -8.01 9.23 5.43
N PHE A 445 -8.51 8.00 5.53
CA PHE A 445 -8.44 7.03 4.45
C PHE A 445 -9.22 7.40 3.20
N VAL A 446 -10.44 7.96 3.32
CA VAL A 446 -11.20 8.38 2.12
C VAL A 446 -10.40 9.44 1.37
N HIS A 447 -9.71 10.32 2.09
CA HIS A 447 -8.81 11.30 1.49
C HIS A 447 -7.60 10.63 0.84
N THR A 448 -6.98 9.62 1.48
CA THR A 448 -5.87 8.85 0.89
C THR A 448 -6.28 8.12 -0.37
N LEU A 449 -7.38 7.36 -0.36
CA LEU A 449 -7.88 6.69 -1.56
C LEU A 449 -8.21 7.66 -2.68
N LEU A 450 -8.87 8.77 -2.34
CA LEU A 450 -9.22 9.77 -3.33
C LEU A 450 -7.95 10.42 -3.91
N ARG A 451 -6.94 10.68 -3.07
CA ARG A 451 -5.62 11.17 -3.51
C ARG A 451 -4.94 10.16 -4.43
N ASP A 452 -4.92 8.87 -4.09
CA ASP A 452 -4.31 7.83 -4.90
C ASP A 452 -5.04 7.67 -6.25
N ALA A 453 -6.38 7.69 -6.23
CA ALA A 453 -7.20 7.65 -7.44
C ALA A 453 -6.98 8.88 -8.34
N ILE A 454 -6.88 10.08 -7.75
CA ILE A 454 -6.52 11.31 -8.48
C ILE A 454 -5.11 11.16 -9.08
N GLY A 455 -4.14 10.71 -8.28
CA GLY A 455 -2.74 10.58 -8.66
C GLY A 455 -2.59 9.63 -9.84
N GLU A 456 -3.21 8.46 -9.76
CA GLU A 456 -3.19 7.45 -10.82
C GLU A 456 -3.91 7.95 -12.08
N THR A 457 -5.05 8.62 -11.94
CA THR A 457 -5.80 9.19 -13.08
C THR A 457 -4.98 10.26 -13.80
N VAL A 458 -4.33 11.15 -13.04
CA VAL A 458 -3.45 12.21 -13.59
C VAL A 458 -2.20 11.60 -14.20
N ARG A 459 -1.61 10.58 -13.57
CA ARG A 459 -0.44 9.84 -14.07
C ARG A 459 -0.75 9.22 -15.43
N HIS A 460 -1.87 8.52 -15.54
CA HIS A 460 -2.34 7.92 -16.78
C HIS A 460 -2.61 8.99 -17.85
N ALA A 461 -3.25 10.11 -17.49
CA ALA A 461 -3.52 11.20 -18.40
C ALA A 461 -2.24 11.86 -18.94
N ALA A 462 -1.23 12.06 -18.09
CA ALA A 462 0.07 12.59 -18.51
C ALA A 462 0.83 11.59 -19.38
N PHE A 463 0.83 10.30 -19.02
CA PHE A 463 1.46 9.22 -19.79
C PHE A 463 0.85 9.07 -21.19
N THR A 464 -0.46 9.24 -21.32
CA THR A 464 -1.18 9.10 -22.60
C THR A 464 -1.28 10.40 -23.41
N GLY A 465 -0.72 11.51 -22.92
CA GLY A 465 -0.69 12.76 -23.65
C GLY A 465 -2.00 13.57 -23.64
N ILE A 466 -2.86 13.38 -22.63
CA ILE A 466 -4.15 14.09 -22.55
C ILE A 466 -3.93 15.61 -22.35
N THR A 467 -4.64 16.40 -23.14
CA THR A 467 -4.60 17.86 -23.14
C THR A 467 -4.89 18.43 -21.74
N GLY A 468 -3.98 19.26 -21.25
CA GLY A 468 -4.05 19.88 -19.92
C GLY A 468 -3.32 19.12 -18.81
N TYR A 469 -2.78 17.94 -19.10
CA TYR A 469 -2.07 17.09 -18.12
C TYR A 469 -0.67 16.70 -18.57
N ALA A 470 -0.46 16.55 -19.87
CA ALA A 470 0.84 16.27 -20.47
C ALA A 470 1.79 17.49 -20.41
N HIS A 471 3.09 17.23 -20.57
CA HIS A 471 4.10 18.29 -20.67
C HIS A 471 3.76 19.22 -21.86
N PRO A 472 3.83 20.56 -21.69
CA PRO A 472 3.68 21.49 -22.80
C PRO A 472 4.69 21.19 -23.90
N GLN A 473 4.20 20.81 -25.09
CA GLN A 473 5.04 20.78 -26.28
C GLN A 473 5.31 22.22 -26.69
N ASP A 474 6.56 22.68 -26.50
CA ASP A 474 7.01 23.92 -27.11
C ASP A 474 6.79 23.79 -28.62
N GLY A 475 5.91 24.62 -29.19
CA GLY A 475 5.48 24.59 -30.59
C GLY A 475 6.58 24.96 -31.60
N ARG A 476 7.80 24.46 -31.42
CA ARG A 476 8.88 24.47 -32.39
C ARG A 476 8.89 23.13 -33.10
N SER A 477 7.97 22.99 -34.05
CA SER A 477 8.07 22.02 -35.15
C SER A 477 9.01 22.56 -36.21
#